data_AF-A0A9E5KQ18-F1
#
_entry.id   AF-A0A9E5KQ18-F1
#
_cell.length_a   1.000
_cell.length_b   1.000
_cell.length_c   1.000
_cell.angle_alpha   90.00
_cell.angle_beta   90.00
_cell.angle_gamma   90.00
#
_symmetry.space_group_name_H-M   'P 1'
#
loop_
_entity.id
_entity.type
_entity.pdbx_description
1 polymer ?
#
loop_
_entity_poly.entity_id
_entity_poly.type
_entity_poly.pdbx_seq_one_letter_code
_entity_poly.pdbx_strand_id
1 'polypeptide(L)'
;MVESTQVRTHAEIRGIIGMVHVGALPGTPRGHLSPQALVAHAVREARTLRDAGFDAVLIENMHDRPYLGGGIGAEIVACMSAVCAAVRAAVDCPIGVQILGGGSREAVAVAHATGLDFVRAEGFVFAHVADEGLMTEAAAGPLLRFRKSIGADRVKVFADIKKKHAAHAITADIDIAACARAAEFFLADGVIVTGTETGAAVDEAELNAVRAASTLPVLTGSGATPQSVARLLSNADAVIVGSYVKEGGRWEHDVCPKRAAEFVNAARGARRVEAPGMEAVRAMFSGRPTST
;
A
#
# COMPACT_ATOMS: atom_id res chain seq x y z
N MET A 1 29.10 24.83 -18.42
CA MET A 1 29.15 24.06 -17.16
C MET A 1 28.64 24.95 -16.05
N VAL A 2 27.36 24.82 -15.72
CA VAL A 2 26.80 25.24 -14.43
C VAL A 2 25.90 24.07 -14.06
N GLU A 3 26.32 23.30 -13.06
CA GLU A 3 25.56 22.18 -12.54
C GLU A 3 24.19 22.67 -12.09
N SER A 4 23.13 22.17 -12.72
CA SER A 4 21.78 22.32 -12.20
C SER A 4 21.64 21.39 -11.01
N THR A 5 22.00 21.87 -9.82
CA THR A 5 21.65 21.20 -8.56
C THR A 5 20.13 21.26 -8.44
N GLN A 6 19.46 20.20 -8.92
CA GLN A 6 18.03 20.00 -8.77
C GLN A 6 17.69 20.04 -7.28
N VAL A 7 16.93 21.05 -6.88
CA VAL A 7 16.43 21.21 -5.50
C VAL A 7 15.57 19.98 -5.20
N ARG A 8 16.10 19.05 -4.39
CA ARG A 8 15.35 17.90 -3.86
C ARG A 8 14.35 18.42 -2.83
N THR A 9 13.10 18.61 -3.21
CA THR A 9 12.03 19.14 -2.32
C THR A 9 11.26 18.07 -1.55
N HIS A 10 11.74 16.82 -1.49
CA HIS A 10 11.15 15.85 -0.58
C HIS A 10 11.73 16.08 0.82
N ALA A 11 11.04 16.91 1.61
CA ALA A 11 11.24 16.97 3.05
C ALA A 11 11.30 15.54 3.62
N GLU A 12 12.16 15.32 4.62
CA GLU A 12 12.57 14.05 5.24
C GLU A 12 11.42 13.23 5.86
N ILE A 13 10.42 12.87 5.05
CA ILE A 13 9.22 12.16 5.46
C ILE A 13 9.47 10.68 5.17
N ARG A 14 9.65 9.92 6.24
CA ARG A 14 9.88 8.47 6.22
C ARG A 14 8.71 7.77 6.89
N GLY A 15 7.64 7.48 6.15
CA GLY A 15 6.40 6.93 6.71
C GLY A 15 6.50 5.44 7.10
N ILE A 16 5.78 5.02 8.13
CA ILE A 16 5.47 3.61 8.38
C ILE A 16 3.97 3.35 8.29
N ILE A 17 3.57 2.37 7.49
CA ILE A 17 2.18 2.04 7.17
C ILE A 17 1.88 0.64 7.69
N GLY A 18 0.88 0.51 8.56
CA GLY A 18 0.48 -0.76 9.15
C GLY A 18 -0.67 -1.41 8.40
N MET A 19 -0.55 -2.70 8.08
CA MET A 19 -1.62 -3.46 7.41
C MET A 19 -2.73 -3.90 8.37
N VAL A 20 -3.97 -3.63 7.98
CA VAL A 20 -5.19 -4.24 8.50
C VAL A 20 -5.67 -5.26 7.48
N HIS A 21 -5.56 -6.55 7.82
CA HIS A 21 -6.03 -7.63 6.96
C HIS A 21 -7.45 -7.98 7.36
N VAL A 22 -8.41 -7.63 6.51
CA VAL A 22 -9.81 -7.93 6.74
C VAL A 22 -10.02 -9.44 6.60
N GLY A 23 -10.78 -10.03 7.53
CA GLY A 23 -11.17 -11.43 7.45
C GLY A 23 -11.94 -11.74 6.16
N ALA A 24 -12.04 -13.04 5.83
CA ALA A 24 -12.65 -13.50 4.58
C ALA A 24 -14.06 -12.93 4.39
N LEU A 25 -14.25 -12.19 3.30
CA LEU A 25 -15.46 -11.44 3.04
C LEU A 25 -16.62 -12.34 2.57
N PRO A 26 -17.88 -11.86 2.62
CA PRO A 26 -19.01 -12.58 2.05
C PRO A 26 -18.76 -12.97 0.58
N GLY A 27 -19.18 -14.17 0.19
CA GLY A 27 -18.98 -14.71 -1.17
C GLY A 27 -17.66 -15.46 -1.37
N THR A 28 -16.70 -15.31 -0.46
CA THR A 28 -15.42 -16.03 -0.53
C THR A 28 -15.52 -17.41 0.13
N PRO A 29 -14.68 -18.39 -0.25
CA PRO A 29 -14.81 -19.77 0.27
C PRO A 29 -14.66 -19.91 1.78
N ARG A 30 -13.96 -18.97 2.45
CA ARG A 30 -13.74 -18.97 3.90
C ARG A 30 -14.61 -17.94 4.63
N GLY A 31 -15.50 -17.25 3.93
CA GLY A 31 -16.40 -16.26 4.50
C GLY A 31 -17.41 -16.91 5.44
N HIS A 32 -17.34 -16.56 6.72
CA HIS A 32 -18.24 -17.07 7.76
C HIS A 32 -18.62 -16.03 8.81
N LEU A 33 -17.86 -14.93 8.90
CA LEU A 33 -18.14 -13.83 9.80
C LEU A 33 -19.20 -12.89 9.18
N SER A 34 -20.02 -12.28 10.03
CA SER A 34 -20.90 -11.22 9.57
C SER A 34 -20.10 -9.97 9.16
N PRO A 35 -20.60 -9.14 8.23
CA PRO A 35 -19.98 -7.86 7.91
C PRO A 35 -19.71 -6.99 9.13
N GLN A 36 -20.59 -7.00 10.14
CA GLN A 36 -20.41 -6.24 11.38
C GLN A 36 -19.25 -6.77 12.23
N ALA A 37 -19.03 -8.09 12.27
CA ALA A 37 -17.90 -8.67 12.97
C ALA A 37 -16.57 -8.31 12.27
N LEU A 38 -16.55 -8.33 10.94
CA LEU A 38 -15.41 -7.91 10.12
C LEU A 38 -15.07 -6.44 10.35
N VAL A 39 -16.09 -5.56 10.35
CA VAL A 39 -15.95 -4.13 10.68
C VAL A 39 -15.35 -3.95 12.07
N ALA A 40 -15.90 -4.62 13.09
CA ALA A 40 -15.43 -4.50 14.46
C ALA A 40 -13.97 -4.96 14.60
N HIS A 41 -13.57 -6.02 13.89
CA HIS A 41 -12.20 -6.53 13.88
C HIS A 41 -11.24 -5.52 13.24
N ALA A 42 -11.53 -5.05 12.03
CA ALA A 42 -10.69 -4.07 11.33
C ALA A 42 -10.50 -2.77 12.13
N VAL A 43 -11.56 -2.28 12.80
CA VAL A 43 -11.47 -1.10 13.68
C VAL A 43 -10.53 -1.34 14.87
N ARG A 44 -10.56 -2.54 15.48
CA ARG A 44 -9.64 -2.88 16.59
C ARG A 44 -8.19 -2.92 16.12
N GLU A 45 -7.92 -3.52 14.95
CA GLU A 45 -6.57 -3.58 14.39
C GLU A 45 -6.05 -2.18 14.04
N ALA A 46 -6.86 -1.36 13.38
CA ALA A 46 -6.49 0.01 13.00
C ALA A 46 -6.18 0.87 14.24
N ARG A 47 -6.99 0.77 15.30
CA ARG A 47 -6.72 1.46 16.57
C ARG A 47 -5.41 1.01 17.19
N THR A 48 -5.17 -0.30 17.25
CA THR A 48 -3.92 -0.87 17.77
C THR A 48 -2.69 -0.33 17.02
N LEU A 49 -2.74 -0.28 15.70
CA LEU A 49 -1.64 0.27 14.88
C LEU A 49 -1.46 1.77 15.14
N ARG A 50 -2.55 2.55 15.17
CA ARG A 50 -2.49 3.99 15.47
C ARG A 50 -1.93 4.25 16.88
N ASP A 51 -2.40 3.52 17.89
CA ASP A 51 -1.90 3.59 19.27
C ASP A 51 -0.40 3.25 19.37
N ALA A 52 0.08 2.35 18.52
CA ALA A 52 1.50 2.00 18.46
C ALA A 52 2.38 3.07 17.78
N GLY A 53 1.79 4.08 17.12
CA GLY A 53 2.52 5.18 16.48
C GLY A 53 2.80 4.99 14.98
N PHE A 54 1.98 4.19 14.29
CA PHE A 54 2.00 4.11 12.83
C PHE A 54 1.52 5.42 12.19
N ASP A 55 2.18 5.83 11.10
CA ASP A 55 1.88 7.08 10.39
C ASP A 55 0.61 6.98 9.54
N ALA A 56 0.28 5.78 9.06
CA ALA A 56 -0.92 5.48 8.27
C ALA A 56 -1.32 4.01 8.44
N VAL A 57 -2.55 3.68 8.03
CA VAL A 57 -3.02 2.29 7.94
C VAL A 57 -3.45 1.96 6.52
N LEU A 58 -3.25 0.70 6.09
CA LEU A 58 -3.69 0.19 4.80
C LEU A 58 -4.60 -1.02 5.02
N ILE A 59 -5.82 -0.95 4.52
CA ILE A 59 -6.85 -2.00 4.66
C ILE A 59 -6.80 -2.91 3.42
N GLU A 60 -6.75 -4.23 3.59
CA GLU A 60 -6.66 -5.20 2.49
C GLU A 60 -7.52 -6.44 2.77
N ASN A 61 -8.18 -6.97 1.74
CA ASN A 61 -8.98 -8.20 1.79
C ASN A 61 -8.13 -9.48 1.63
N MET A 62 -7.00 -9.56 2.33
CA MET A 62 -6.00 -10.65 2.23
C MET A 62 -6.56 -12.07 2.49
N HIS A 63 -7.70 -12.18 3.17
CA HIS A 63 -8.31 -13.48 3.47
C HIS A 63 -9.29 -13.98 2.42
N ASP A 64 -9.53 -13.25 1.33
CA ASP A 64 -10.48 -13.60 0.25
C ASP A 64 -10.00 -14.71 -0.70
N ARG A 65 -8.96 -15.44 -0.30
CA ARG A 65 -8.36 -16.51 -1.12
C ARG A 65 -9.37 -17.61 -1.47
N PRO A 66 -9.30 -18.17 -2.71
CA PRO A 66 -8.46 -17.74 -3.82
C PRO A 66 -9.02 -16.47 -4.50
N TYR A 67 -8.13 -15.64 -5.04
CA TYR A 67 -8.49 -14.39 -5.69
C TYR A 67 -8.96 -14.59 -7.15
N LEU A 68 -9.72 -13.62 -7.68
CA LEU A 68 -10.44 -13.74 -8.96
C LEU A 68 -9.68 -13.22 -10.21
N GLY A 69 -8.71 -12.33 -10.04
CA GLY A 69 -7.99 -11.70 -11.18
C GLY A 69 -8.82 -10.68 -11.96
N GLY A 70 -9.92 -10.18 -11.38
CA GLY A 70 -10.87 -9.24 -11.97
C GLY A 70 -12.31 -9.60 -11.56
N GLY A 71 -13.28 -8.80 -12.01
CA GLY A 71 -14.70 -9.11 -11.80
C GLY A 71 -15.13 -9.15 -10.32
N ILE A 72 -14.55 -8.27 -9.49
CA ILE A 72 -14.86 -8.19 -8.06
C ILE A 72 -16.35 -7.91 -7.85
N GLY A 73 -17.01 -8.77 -7.07
CA GLY A 73 -18.45 -8.71 -6.84
C GLY A 73 -18.89 -7.56 -5.93
N ALA A 74 -20.17 -7.20 -6.03
CA ALA A 74 -20.76 -6.10 -5.26
C ALA A 74 -20.74 -6.37 -3.74
N GLU A 75 -20.76 -7.64 -3.33
CA GLU A 75 -20.65 -8.07 -1.95
C GLU A 75 -19.30 -7.69 -1.32
N ILE A 76 -18.20 -7.81 -2.09
CA ILE A 76 -16.86 -7.41 -1.67
C ILE A 76 -16.79 -5.89 -1.55
N VAL A 77 -17.25 -5.17 -2.58
CA VAL A 77 -17.25 -3.70 -2.59
C VAL A 77 -18.08 -3.13 -1.44
N ALA A 78 -19.27 -3.68 -1.20
CA ALA A 78 -20.16 -3.26 -0.12
C ALA A 78 -19.54 -3.51 1.27
N CYS A 79 -18.98 -4.70 1.49
CA CYS A 79 -18.36 -5.03 2.77
C CYS A 79 -17.09 -4.20 3.02
N MET A 80 -16.23 -4.04 2.01
CA MET A 80 -15.04 -3.19 2.12
C MET A 80 -15.41 -1.72 2.33
N SER A 81 -16.49 -1.23 1.72
CA SER A 81 -17.00 0.13 2.00
C SER A 81 -17.40 0.30 3.46
N ALA A 82 -18.12 -0.67 4.04
CA ALA A 82 -18.50 -0.62 5.45
C ALA A 82 -17.29 -0.66 6.38
N VAL A 83 -16.31 -1.52 6.09
CA VAL A 83 -15.05 -1.60 6.85
C VAL A 83 -14.29 -0.28 6.76
N CYS A 84 -14.09 0.26 5.56
CA CYS A 84 -13.32 1.48 5.34
C CYS A 84 -13.97 2.70 6.01
N ALA A 85 -15.30 2.85 5.90
CA ALA A 85 -16.03 3.93 6.56
C ALA A 85 -15.90 3.87 8.10
N ALA A 86 -16.01 2.67 8.68
CA ALA A 86 -15.87 2.49 10.12
C ALA A 86 -14.44 2.75 10.62
N VAL A 87 -13.43 2.31 9.88
CA VAL A 87 -12.02 2.61 10.21
C VAL A 87 -11.76 4.12 10.10
N ARG A 88 -12.27 4.79 9.05
CA ARG A 88 -12.16 6.25 8.90
C ARG A 88 -12.73 7.01 10.09
N ALA A 89 -13.84 6.55 10.66
CA ALA A 89 -14.43 7.16 11.85
C ALA A 89 -13.65 6.86 13.15
N ALA A 90 -12.81 5.82 13.16
CA ALA A 90 -12.17 5.31 14.38
C ALA A 90 -10.72 5.77 14.57
N VAL A 91 -10.04 6.23 13.52
CA VAL A 91 -8.66 6.73 13.56
C VAL A 91 -8.55 8.04 12.79
N ASP A 92 -7.53 8.84 13.08
CA ASP A 92 -7.32 10.18 12.54
C ASP A 92 -6.11 10.29 11.58
N CYS A 93 -5.39 9.18 11.34
CA CYS A 93 -4.28 9.10 10.38
C CYS A 93 -4.75 8.94 8.92
N PRO A 94 -3.86 9.09 7.92
CA PRO A 94 -4.11 8.67 6.55
C PRO A 94 -4.47 7.19 6.45
N ILE A 95 -5.41 6.87 5.57
CA ILE A 95 -5.90 5.52 5.35
C ILE A 95 -5.82 5.20 3.87
N GLY A 96 -5.27 4.02 3.56
CA GLY A 96 -5.34 3.42 2.25
C GLY A 96 -6.24 2.20 2.21
N VAL A 97 -6.63 1.80 1.01
CA VAL A 97 -7.29 0.52 0.76
C VAL A 97 -6.69 -0.21 -0.45
N GLN A 98 -6.62 -1.53 -0.34
CA GLN A 98 -6.30 -2.44 -1.42
C GLN A 98 -7.41 -3.48 -1.52
N ILE A 99 -7.88 -3.73 -2.74
CA ILE A 99 -8.74 -4.86 -3.05
C ILE A 99 -7.95 -5.77 -3.99
N LEU A 100 -7.52 -6.91 -3.46
CA LEU A 100 -6.68 -7.88 -4.13
C LEU A 100 -7.41 -8.60 -5.27
N GLY A 101 -6.61 -9.16 -6.18
CA GLY A 101 -7.12 -9.92 -7.32
C GLY A 101 -7.62 -9.01 -8.43
N GLY A 102 -6.94 -7.90 -8.69
CA GLY A 102 -7.27 -6.97 -9.77
C GLY A 102 -8.34 -5.93 -9.42
N GLY A 103 -8.70 -5.77 -8.14
CA GLY A 103 -9.75 -4.87 -7.65
C GLY A 103 -9.38 -3.39 -7.56
N SER A 104 -8.40 -2.91 -8.32
CA SER A 104 -7.91 -1.51 -8.22
C SER A 104 -9.00 -0.48 -8.51
N ARG A 105 -9.92 -0.78 -9.44
CA ARG A 105 -11.06 0.09 -9.78
C ARG A 105 -12.02 0.21 -8.61
N GLU A 106 -12.36 -0.92 -8.01
CA GLU A 106 -13.24 -1.02 -6.84
C GLU A 106 -12.60 -0.35 -5.63
N ALA A 107 -11.29 -0.52 -5.42
CA ALA A 107 -10.54 0.14 -4.36
C ALA A 107 -10.64 1.67 -4.46
N VAL A 108 -10.53 2.24 -5.68
CA VAL A 108 -10.70 3.69 -5.90
C VAL A 108 -12.13 4.13 -5.59
N ALA A 109 -13.15 3.35 -5.98
CA ALA A 109 -14.53 3.66 -5.67
C ALA A 109 -14.79 3.65 -4.15
N VAL A 110 -14.31 2.62 -3.44
CA VAL A 110 -14.41 2.50 -1.98
C VAL A 110 -13.68 3.66 -1.30
N ALA A 111 -12.44 3.95 -1.69
CA ALA A 111 -11.65 5.05 -1.13
C ALA A 111 -12.34 6.41 -1.32
N HIS A 112 -12.90 6.65 -2.51
CA HIS A 112 -13.61 7.88 -2.80
C HIS A 112 -14.86 8.05 -1.94
N ALA A 113 -15.71 7.01 -1.89
CA ALA A 113 -16.98 7.02 -1.17
C ALA A 113 -16.81 7.14 0.36
N THR A 114 -15.71 6.61 0.91
CA THR A 114 -15.48 6.53 2.36
C THR A 114 -14.47 7.54 2.89
N GLY A 115 -13.95 8.44 2.04
CA GLY A 115 -13.06 9.50 2.49
C GLY A 115 -11.60 9.06 2.72
N LEU A 116 -11.14 7.98 2.08
CA LEU A 116 -9.76 7.51 2.23
C LEU A 116 -8.80 8.26 1.30
N ASP A 117 -7.50 8.19 1.60
CA ASP A 117 -6.48 9.05 1.02
C ASP A 117 -5.79 8.41 -0.20
N PHE A 118 -5.60 7.09 -0.19
CA PHE A 118 -4.88 6.39 -1.25
C PHE A 118 -5.36 4.96 -1.50
N VAL A 119 -4.92 4.40 -2.63
CA VAL A 119 -5.04 2.98 -2.95
C VAL A 119 -3.69 2.39 -3.28
N ARG A 120 -3.51 1.11 -2.97
CA ARG A 120 -2.42 0.29 -3.51
C ARG A 120 -2.97 -0.50 -4.70
N ALA A 121 -2.39 -0.29 -5.88
CA ALA A 121 -2.83 -0.88 -7.13
C ALA A 121 -1.79 -1.91 -7.61
N GLU A 122 -2.24 -3.15 -7.76
CA GLU A 122 -1.50 -4.20 -8.43
C GLU A 122 -1.72 -4.15 -9.95
N GLY A 123 -0.76 -4.67 -10.72
CA GLY A 123 -0.86 -4.75 -12.18
C GLY A 123 -1.06 -3.41 -12.87
N PHE A 124 -0.50 -2.33 -12.32
CA PHE A 124 -0.69 -0.98 -12.85
C PHE A 124 -0.08 -0.82 -14.25
N VAL A 125 1.14 -1.31 -14.44
CA VAL A 125 1.85 -1.37 -15.73
C VAL A 125 2.27 -2.80 -16.04
N PHE A 126 2.21 -3.14 -17.33
CA PHE A 126 2.57 -4.43 -17.92
C PHE A 126 1.72 -5.64 -17.47
N ALA A 127 1.68 -6.65 -18.35
CA ALA A 127 1.05 -7.94 -18.10
C ALA A 127 1.99 -8.87 -17.32
N HIS A 128 1.42 -9.80 -16.55
CA HIS A 128 2.18 -10.80 -15.79
C HIS A 128 1.33 -12.04 -15.51
N VAL A 129 1.93 -13.11 -14.99
CA VAL A 129 1.21 -14.32 -14.59
C VAL A 129 1.20 -14.37 -13.07
N ALA A 130 0.03 -14.28 -12.45
CA ALA A 130 -0.15 -14.32 -11.00
C ALA A 130 -0.81 -15.65 -10.57
N ASP A 131 -1.03 -15.81 -9.26
CA ASP A 131 -1.73 -16.97 -8.69
C ASP A 131 -3.14 -17.17 -9.29
N GLU A 132 -3.76 -16.08 -9.74
CA GLU A 132 -5.08 -16.06 -10.40
C GLU A 132 -5.02 -16.46 -11.89
N GLY A 133 -3.83 -16.57 -12.47
CA GLY A 133 -3.60 -16.85 -13.88
C GLY A 133 -2.95 -15.70 -14.64
N LEU A 134 -3.13 -15.70 -15.96
CA LEU A 134 -2.56 -14.66 -16.83
C LEU A 134 -3.32 -13.34 -16.68
N MET A 135 -2.65 -12.32 -16.14
CA MET A 135 -3.15 -10.94 -16.08
C MET A 135 -2.75 -10.22 -17.37
N THR A 136 -3.64 -10.27 -18.37
CA THR A 136 -3.37 -9.77 -19.73
C THR A 136 -3.40 -8.25 -19.86
N GLU A 137 -4.02 -7.54 -18.92
CA GLU A 137 -4.29 -6.11 -19.03
C GLU A 137 -3.64 -5.32 -17.88
N ALA A 138 -2.97 -4.22 -18.24
CA ALA A 138 -2.44 -3.27 -17.28
C ALA A 138 -3.53 -2.28 -16.84
N ALA A 139 -3.65 -2.02 -15.54
CA ALA A 139 -4.75 -1.26 -14.96
C ALA A 139 -4.70 0.24 -15.23
N ALA A 140 -3.53 0.84 -15.49
CA ALA A 140 -3.33 2.30 -15.50
C ALA A 140 -4.36 3.06 -16.34
N GLY A 141 -4.56 2.68 -17.60
CA GLY A 141 -5.44 3.39 -18.53
C GLY A 141 -6.91 3.43 -18.06
N PRO A 142 -7.57 2.27 -17.87
CA PRO A 142 -8.95 2.23 -17.37
C PRO A 142 -9.10 2.79 -15.95
N LEU A 143 -8.14 2.52 -15.05
CA LEU A 143 -8.19 2.97 -13.65
C LEU A 143 -8.17 4.49 -13.55
N LEU A 144 -7.23 5.16 -14.22
CA LEU A 144 -7.08 6.62 -14.10
C LEU A 144 -8.23 7.37 -14.77
N ARG A 145 -8.79 6.85 -15.87
CA ARG A 145 -10.03 7.40 -16.46
C ARG A 145 -11.22 7.23 -15.53
N PHE A 146 -11.35 6.07 -14.90
CA PHE A 146 -12.41 5.84 -13.92
C PHE A 146 -12.28 6.78 -12.71
N ARG A 147 -11.08 6.88 -12.12
CA ARG A 147 -10.76 7.82 -11.04
C ARG A 147 -11.22 9.23 -11.38
N LYS A 148 -10.89 9.72 -12.59
CA LYS A 148 -11.32 11.03 -13.07
C LYS A 148 -12.84 11.14 -13.22
N SER A 149 -13.48 10.12 -13.82
CA SER A 149 -14.92 10.14 -14.11
C SER A 149 -15.82 10.22 -12.88
N ILE A 150 -15.36 9.70 -11.74
CA ILE A 150 -16.11 9.75 -10.47
C ILE A 150 -15.67 10.91 -9.56
N GLY A 151 -14.76 11.78 -10.02
CA GLY A 151 -14.24 12.90 -9.20
C GLY A 151 -13.29 12.47 -8.07
N ALA A 152 -12.63 11.32 -8.21
CA ALA A 152 -11.71 10.78 -7.21
C ALA A 152 -10.25 11.24 -7.38
N ASP A 153 -10.01 12.39 -8.00
CA ASP A 153 -8.66 12.95 -8.23
C ASP A 153 -7.82 13.07 -6.94
N ARG A 154 -8.48 13.22 -5.78
CA ARG A 154 -7.82 13.27 -4.46
C ARG A 154 -7.23 11.94 -4.01
N VAL A 155 -7.73 10.81 -4.52
CA VAL A 155 -7.30 9.46 -4.12
C VAL A 155 -6.01 9.11 -4.86
N LYS A 156 -4.90 9.03 -4.12
CA LYS A 156 -3.59 8.70 -4.67
C LYS A 156 -3.52 7.23 -5.07
N VAL A 157 -2.85 6.93 -6.19
CA VAL A 157 -2.65 5.56 -6.69
C VAL A 157 -1.17 5.20 -6.56
N PHE A 158 -0.85 4.34 -5.59
CA PHE A 158 0.48 3.76 -5.44
C PHE A 158 0.54 2.41 -6.13
N ALA A 159 1.41 2.31 -7.14
CA ALA A 159 1.49 1.16 -8.02
C ALA A 159 2.54 0.16 -7.56
N ASP A 160 2.18 -1.10 -7.36
CA ASP A 160 3.16 -2.17 -7.27
C ASP A 160 3.89 -2.31 -8.61
N ILE A 161 5.22 -2.30 -8.58
CA ILE A 161 6.06 -2.64 -9.73
C ILE A 161 6.66 -4.02 -9.51
N LYS A 162 6.56 -4.88 -10.53
CA LYS A 162 6.83 -6.33 -10.40
C LYS A 162 6.09 -6.95 -9.20
N LYS A 163 4.75 -6.99 -9.30
CA LYS A 163 3.83 -7.54 -8.28
C LYS A 163 4.38 -8.81 -7.62
N LYS A 164 4.27 -8.90 -6.29
CA LYS A 164 4.47 -10.13 -5.52
C LYS A 164 3.46 -11.21 -5.95
N HIS A 165 3.77 -12.48 -5.72
CA HIS A 165 2.90 -13.60 -6.13
C HIS A 165 2.63 -13.61 -7.65
N ALA A 166 3.64 -13.21 -8.43
CA ALA A 166 3.57 -13.21 -9.88
C ALA A 166 4.92 -13.53 -10.53
N ALA A 167 4.84 -14.25 -11.65
CA ALA A 167 5.93 -14.42 -12.60
C ALA A 167 5.88 -13.33 -13.67
N HIS A 168 7.04 -12.73 -13.92
CA HIS A 168 7.24 -11.64 -14.89
C HIS A 168 7.96 -12.13 -16.16
N ALA A 169 7.79 -13.40 -16.53
CA ALA A 169 8.51 -14.02 -17.64
C ALA A 169 8.18 -13.38 -19.01
N ILE A 170 6.94 -12.93 -19.20
CA ILE A 170 6.47 -12.27 -20.44
C ILE A 170 7.14 -10.90 -20.63
N THR A 171 7.58 -10.29 -19.52
CA THR A 171 8.20 -8.96 -19.47
C THR A 171 9.61 -9.04 -18.89
N ALA A 172 10.29 -10.18 -19.09
CA ALA A 172 11.59 -10.44 -18.45
C ALA A 172 12.70 -9.52 -18.97
N ASP A 173 12.51 -8.95 -20.16
CA ASP A 173 13.36 -7.92 -20.76
C ASP A 173 13.21 -6.53 -20.11
N ILE A 174 12.19 -6.35 -19.27
CA ILE A 174 11.91 -5.10 -18.56
C ILE A 174 12.42 -5.23 -17.12
N ASP A 175 13.49 -4.50 -16.81
CA ASP A 175 14.00 -4.41 -15.44
C ASP A 175 13.07 -3.58 -14.54
N ILE A 176 13.29 -3.65 -13.22
CA ILE A 176 12.41 -2.96 -12.26
C ILE A 176 12.50 -1.43 -12.37
N ALA A 177 13.65 -0.90 -12.78
CA ALA A 177 13.85 0.54 -12.98
C ALA A 177 13.03 1.04 -14.19
N ALA A 178 12.95 0.25 -15.26
CA ALA A 178 12.09 0.50 -16.40
C ALA A 178 10.61 0.41 -16.03
N CYS A 179 10.22 -0.56 -15.17
CA CYS A 179 8.87 -0.60 -14.61
C CYS A 179 8.52 0.67 -13.83
N ALA A 180 9.44 1.20 -13.02
CA ALA A 180 9.23 2.45 -12.28
C ALA A 180 9.06 3.64 -13.23
N ARG A 181 9.94 3.80 -14.24
CA ARG A 181 9.79 4.85 -15.26
C ARG A 181 8.49 4.73 -16.04
N ALA A 182 8.05 3.52 -16.35
CA ALA A 182 6.78 3.29 -17.01
C ALA A 182 5.60 3.71 -16.11
N ALA A 183 5.59 3.30 -14.85
CA ALA A 183 4.54 3.70 -13.91
C ALA A 183 4.45 5.24 -13.76
N GLU A 184 5.61 5.92 -13.69
CA GLU A 184 5.70 7.38 -13.69
C GLU A 184 5.18 8.01 -14.98
N PHE A 185 5.61 7.51 -16.13
CA PHE A 185 5.12 7.95 -17.44
C PHE A 185 3.59 7.77 -17.57
N PHE A 186 3.05 6.69 -16.99
CA PHE A 186 1.62 6.41 -16.93
C PHE A 186 0.90 7.02 -15.72
N LEU A 187 1.49 8.05 -15.11
CA LEU A 187 0.84 8.94 -14.14
C LEU A 187 0.45 8.27 -12.81
N ALA A 188 1.21 7.27 -12.35
CA ALA A 188 1.14 6.81 -10.97
C ALA A 188 1.47 7.97 -10.00
N ASP A 189 0.88 7.95 -8.80
CA ASP A 189 1.21 8.94 -7.76
C ASP A 189 2.41 8.49 -6.89
N GLY A 190 2.84 7.23 -7.03
CA GLY A 190 3.97 6.62 -6.32
C GLY A 190 4.14 5.16 -6.73
N VAL A 191 5.28 4.58 -6.42
CA VAL A 191 5.62 3.19 -6.75
C VAL A 191 5.95 2.40 -5.49
N ILE A 192 5.61 1.11 -5.50
CA ILE A 192 5.85 0.18 -4.40
C ILE A 192 6.77 -0.94 -4.89
N VAL A 193 7.92 -1.09 -4.23
CA VAL A 193 8.83 -2.22 -4.40
C VAL A 193 8.46 -3.29 -3.38
N THR A 194 8.26 -4.53 -3.83
CA THR A 194 7.84 -5.64 -2.97
C THR A 194 8.81 -6.81 -3.07
N GLY A 195 8.94 -7.58 -2.00
CA GLY A 195 9.53 -8.91 -2.08
C GLY A 195 8.64 -9.85 -2.90
N THR A 196 9.17 -11.02 -3.26
CA THR A 196 8.52 -12.00 -4.15
C THR A 196 7.18 -12.52 -3.62
N GLU A 197 7.02 -12.60 -2.30
CA GLU A 197 5.80 -13.06 -1.63
C GLU A 197 5.57 -12.29 -0.31
N THR A 198 4.44 -12.56 0.34
CA THR A 198 4.05 -11.86 1.59
C THR A 198 4.95 -12.27 2.75
N GLY A 199 5.70 -11.29 3.28
CA GLY A 199 6.69 -11.51 4.33
C GLY A 199 8.12 -11.69 3.83
N ALA A 200 8.33 -11.88 2.52
CA ALA A 200 9.65 -11.89 1.91
C ALA A 200 10.24 -10.47 1.88
N ALA A 201 11.51 -10.35 2.23
CA ALA A 201 12.22 -9.08 2.23
C ALA A 201 12.31 -8.48 0.82
N VAL A 202 12.32 -7.15 0.76
CA VAL A 202 12.61 -6.40 -0.47
C VAL A 202 14.10 -6.52 -0.80
N ASP A 203 14.43 -6.73 -2.08
CA ASP A 203 15.79 -6.60 -2.57
C ASP A 203 16.21 -5.12 -2.58
N GLU A 204 17.24 -4.79 -1.82
CA GLU A 204 17.73 -3.43 -1.71
C GLU A 204 18.41 -2.91 -2.98
N ALA A 205 18.98 -3.81 -3.80
CA ALA A 205 19.50 -3.42 -5.10
C ALA A 205 18.36 -2.95 -6.01
N GLU A 206 17.24 -3.66 -6.00
CA GLU A 206 16.02 -3.25 -6.72
C GLU A 206 15.45 -1.94 -6.19
N LEU A 207 15.37 -1.78 -4.86
CA LEU A 207 14.92 -0.53 -4.23
C LEU A 207 15.80 0.67 -4.66
N ASN A 208 17.12 0.50 -4.63
CA ASN A 208 18.07 1.54 -5.05
C ASN A 208 17.94 1.87 -6.53
N ALA A 209 17.76 0.85 -7.39
CA ALA A 209 17.57 1.04 -8.82
C ALA A 209 16.27 1.83 -9.10
N VAL A 210 15.17 1.52 -8.41
CA VAL A 210 13.89 2.23 -8.51
C VAL A 210 14.03 3.67 -8.03
N ARG A 211 14.67 3.88 -6.86
CA ARG A 211 14.91 5.22 -6.31
C ARG A 211 15.75 6.10 -7.23
N ALA A 212 16.70 5.53 -7.96
CA ALA A 212 17.51 6.25 -8.94
C ALA A 212 16.75 6.54 -10.25
N ALA A 213 15.73 5.74 -10.57
CA ALA A 213 15.05 5.75 -11.86
C ALA A 213 13.75 6.57 -11.89
N SER A 214 13.18 6.92 -10.74
CA SER A 214 11.90 7.63 -10.65
C SER A 214 11.96 8.84 -9.73
N THR A 215 11.19 9.88 -10.07
CA THR A 215 10.97 11.04 -9.19
C THR A 215 9.76 10.89 -8.27
N LEU A 216 8.97 9.83 -8.48
CA LEU A 216 7.81 9.54 -7.66
C LEU A 216 8.20 9.12 -6.24
N PRO A 217 7.29 9.28 -5.26
CA PRO A 217 7.44 8.65 -3.96
C PRO A 217 7.63 7.12 -4.09
N VAL A 218 8.65 6.59 -3.41
CA VAL A 218 9.02 5.16 -3.43
C VAL A 218 8.68 4.53 -2.09
N LEU A 219 7.86 3.49 -2.11
CA LEU A 219 7.46 2.73 -0.93
C LEU A 219 7.99 1.29 -1.00
N THR A 220 8.06 0.62 0.15
CA THR A 220 8.29 -0.83 0.21
C THR A 220 7.05 -1.57 0.73
N GLY A 221 6.76 -2.74 0.14
CA GLY A 221 5.46 -3.41 0.27
C GLY A 221 5.45 -4.79 0.96
N SER A 222 6.61 -5.34 1.36
CA SER A 222 6.70 -6.68 1.96
C SER A 222 7.95 -6.86 2.85
N GLY A 223 7.86 -7.80 3.79
CA GLY A 223 9.00 -8.36 4.54
C GLY A 223 9.79 -7.40 5.45
N ALA A 224 9.27 -6.22 5.72
CA ALA A 224 9.90 -5.30 6.66
C ALA A 224 9.89 -5.88 8.10
N THR A 225 11.00 -5.73 8.79
CA THR A 225 11.21 -6.12 10.19
C THR A 225 11.88 -4.97 10.95
N PRO A 226 11.94 -5.01 12.29
CA PRO A 226 12.70 -4.03 13.06
C PRO A 226 14.18 -3.95 12.66
N GLN A 227 14.76 -5.07 12.20
CA GLN A 227 16.15 -5.14 11.78
C GLN A 227 16.38 -4.50 10.40
N SER A 228 15.36 -4.46 9.52
CA SER A 228 15.48 -3.93 8.16
C SER A 228 14.90 -2.53 7.98
N VAL A 229 13.91 -2.13 8.78
CA VAL A 229 13.13 -0.89 8.56
C VAL A 229 13.99 0.37 8.49
N ALA A 230 15.02 0.48 9.33
CA ALA A 230 15.94 1.61 9.32
C ALA A 230 16.67 1.77 7.98
N ARG A 231 17.10 0.63 7.42
CA ARG A 231 17.82 0.56 6.15
C ARG A 231 16.89 0.71 4.96
N LEU A 232 15.67 0.17 5.02
CA LEU A 232 14.66 0.40 3.97
C LEU A 232 14.29 1.89 3.89
N LEU A 233 14.05 2.54 5.03
CA LEU A 233 13.73 3.95 5.08
C LEU A 233 14.89 4.86 4.63
N SER A 234 16.13 4.36 4.47
CA SER A 234 17.22 5.17 3.92
C SER A 234 17.02 5.52 2.46
N ASN A 235 16.30 4.67 1.71
CA ASN A 235 16.05 4.81 0.27
C ASN A 235 14.55 4.83 -0.11
N ALA A 236 13.66 4.45 0.81
CA ALA A 236 12.20 4.54 0.65
C ALA A 236 11.61 5.71 1.44
N ASP A 237 10.57 6.33 0.89
CA ASP A 237 9.80 7.40 1.53
C ASP A 237 8.73 6.83 2.49
N ALA A 238 8.30 5.57 2.29
CA ALA A 238 7.53 4.85 3.30
C ALA A 238 7.73 3.32 3.25
N VAL A 239 7.46 2.65 4.38
CA VAL A 239 7.51 1.19 4.52
C VAL A 239 6.15 0.67 4.95
N ILE A 240 5.57 -0.25 4.17
CA ILE A 240 4.36 -0.99 4.50
C ILE A 240 4.77 -2.29 5.20
N VAL A 241 4.18 -2.55 6.36
CA VAL A 241 4.42 -3.77 7.14
C VAL A 241 3.11 -4.47 7.49
N GLY A 242 3.07 -5.78 7.24
CA GLY A 242 1.95 -6.65 7.60
C GLY A 242 2.37 -7.78 8.52
N SER A 243 2.93 -8.86 7.96
CA SER A 243 3.18 -10.11 8.70
C SER A 243 3.92 -9.90 10.02
N TYR A 244 4.97 -9.06 10.06
CA TYR A 244 5.75 -8.85 11.27
C TYR A 244 4.91 -8.30 12.43
N VAL A 245 4.00 -7.35 12.22
CA VAL A 245 3.24 -6.72 13.31
C VAL A 245 2.11 -7.60 13.85
N LYS A 246 1.80 -8.71 13.17
CA LYS A 246 0.83 -9.70 13.64
C LYS A 246 1.43 -10.65 14.68
N GLU A 247 0.57 -11.32 15.45
CA GLU A 247 1.01 -12.33 16.41
C GLU A 247 1.85 -13.43 15.75
N GLY A 248 2.99 -13.75 16.37
CA GLY A 248 3.94 -14.74 15.85
C GLY A 248 4.54 -14.40 14.48
N GLY A 249 4.39 -13.17 13.99
CA GLY A 249 4.85 -12.79 12.66
C GLY A 249 4.02 -13.39 11.51
N ARG A 250 2.80 -13.89 11.81
CA ARG A 250 1.93 -14.56 10.84
C ARG A 250 0.83 -13.62 10.39
N TRP A 251 0.80 -13.31 9.10
CA TRP A 251 -0.15 -12.34 8.53
C TRP A 251 -1.63 -12.69 8.78
N GLU A 252 -1.94 -13.98 8.98
CA GLU A 252 -3.29 -14.52 9.24
C GLU A 252 -3.81 -14.21 10.66
N HIS A 253 -2.93 -13.75 11.54
CA HIS A 253 -3.24 -13.47 12.94
C HIS A 253 -3.55 -11.99 13.17
N ASP A 254 -4.10 -11.69 14.35
CA ASP A 254 -4.38 -10.34 14.81
C ASP A 254 -3.10 -9.49 14.97
N VAL A 255 -3.22 -8.16 14.86
CA VAL A 255 -2.15 -7.23 15.21
C VAL A 255 -1.73 -7.42 16.67
N CYS A 256 -0.43 -7.63 16.89
CA CYS A 256 0.16 -7.71 18.22
C CYS A 256 0.67 -6.34 18.66
N PRO A 257 0.11 -5.70 19.71
CA PRO A 257 0.53 -4.36 20.14
C PRO A 257 2.03 -4.26 20.45
N LYS A 258 2.61 -5.31 21.06
CA LYS A 258 4.04 -5.33 21.41
C LYS A 258 4.93 -5.30 20.17
N ARG A 259 4.60 -6.09 19.14
CA ARG A 259 5.36 -6.18 17.89
C ARG A 259 5.17 -4.91 17.04
N ALA A 260 3.96 -4.36 17.03
CA ALA A 260 3.68 -3.06 16.43
C ALA A 260 4.56 -1.96 17.06
N ALA A 261 4.62 -1.88 18.39
CA ALA A 261 5.48 -0.93 19.09
C ALA A 261 6.97 -1.16 18.85
N GLU A 262 7.43 -2.42 18.82
CA GLU A 262 8.82 -2.77 18.49
C GLU A 262 9.21 -2.27 17.09
N PHE A 263 8.34 -2.48 16.10
CA PHE A 263 8.55 -1.99 14.74
C PHE A 263 8.64 -0.47 14.68
N VAL A 264 7.70 0.23 15.33
CA VAL A 264 7.71 1.70 15.39
C VAL A 264 8.99 2.19 16.04
N ASN A 265 9.39 1.63 17.18
CA ASN A 265 10.60 2.03 17.90
C ASN A 265 11.85 1.86 17.02
N ALA A 266 11.98 0.76 16.28
CA ALA A 266 13.08 0.57 15.35
C ALA A 266 13.07 1.58 14.19
N ALA A 267 11.88 1.88 13.64
CA ALA A 267 11.72 2.85 12.57
C ALA A 267 11.98 4.30 13.01
N ARG A 268 11.71 4.64 14.27
CA ARG A 268 11.96 5.97 14.85
C ARG A 268 13.39 6.11 15.38
N GLY A 269 13.97 5.07 15.97
CA GLY A 269 15.37 5.08 16.41
C GLY A 269 16.38 5.32 15.27
N ALA A 270 15.98 5.02 14.04
CA ALA A 270 16.73 5.33 12.82
C ALA A 270 16.65 6.81 12.40
N ARG A 271 15.70 7.59 12.93
CA ARG A 271 15.54 9.02 12.64
C ARG A 271 16.30 9.82 13.70
N ARG A 272 17.41 10.45 13.32
CA ARG A 272 18.04 11.51 14.12
C ARG A 272 17.36 12.88 13.96
N VAL A 273 16.13 12.91 13.44
CA VAL A 273 15.33 14.11 13.19
C VAL A 273 13.93 13.85 13.74
N GLU A 274 13.31 14.88 14.33
CA GLU A 274 11.96 14.85 14.89
C GLU A 274 10.99 14.10 13.96
N ALA A 275 10.15 13.24 14.54
CA ALA A 275 9.15 12.50 13.78
C ALA A 275 8.36 13.51 12.93
N PRO A 276 8.30 13.33 11.59
CA PRO A 276 7.50 14.22 10.76
C PRO A 276 6.09 14.21 11.31
N GLY A 277 5.61 15.38 11.77
CA GLY A 277 4.26 15.53 12.26
C GLY A 277 3.26 15.01 11.23
N MET A 278 2.08 14.61 11.67
CA MET A 278 1.02 14.03 10.84
C MET A 278 0.74 14.79 9.54
N GLU A 279 1.03 16.10 9.47
CA GLU A 279 0.94 16.94 8.28
C GLU A 279 1.89 16.56 7.14
N ALA A 280 3.11 16.13 7.43
CA ALA A 280 4.10 15.85 6.40
C ALA A 280 3.84 14.47 5.74
N VAL A 281 3.42 13.49 6.55
CA VAL A 281 2.84 12.23 6.06
C VAL A 281 1.57 12.53 5.25
N ARG A 282 0.68 13.39 5.75
CA ARG A 282 -0.48 13.87 4.97
C ARG A 282 -0.06 14.54 3.67
N ALA A 283 1.05 15.28 3.57
CA ALA A 283 1.47 15.92 2.31
C ALA A 283 1.78 14.89 1.19
N MET A 284 2.33 13.73 1.56
CA MET A 284 2.51 12.58 0.64
C MET A 284 1.17 11.99 0.16
N PHE A 285 0.13 12.03 1.00
CA PHE A 285 -1.16 11.35 0.75
C PHE A 285 -2.34 12.28 0.39
N SER A 286 -2.28 13.59 0.63
CA SER A 286 -3.45 14.48 0.64
C SER A 286 -3.50 15.52 -0.48
N GLY A 287 -2.48 15.62 -1.33
CA GLY A 287 -2.47 16.53 -2.48
C GLY A 287 -2.62 18.03 -2.15
N ARG A 288 -2.55 18.43 -0.87
CA ARG A 288 -2.49 19.84 -0.47
C ARG A 288 -1.04 20.31 -0.50
N PRO A 289 -0.73 21.43 -1.16
CA PRO A 289 0.56 22.10 -0.97
C PRO A 289 0.71 22.42 0.52
N THR A 290 1.90 22.17 1.08
CA THR A 290 2.28 22.77 2.37
C THR A 290 2.21 24.28 2.18
N SER A 291 1.21 24.92 2.78
CA SER A 291 1.17 26.37 2.85
C SER A 291 2.38 26.83 3.67
N THR A 292 3.31 27.51 3.02
CA THR A 292 4.30 28.38 3.65
C THR A 292 3.63 29.46 4.47
#